data_AF-A0A7V7MHU6-F1
#
_entry.id   AF-A0A7V7MHU6-F1
#
_cell.length_a   1.000
_cell.length_b   1.000
_cell.length_c   1.000
_cell.angle_alpha   90.00
_cell.angle_beta   90.00
_cell.angle_gamma   90.00
#
_symmetry.space_group_name_H-M   'P 1'
#
loop_
_entity.id
_entity.type
_entity.pdbx_description
1 polymer ?
#
loop_
_entity_poly.entity_id
_entity_poly.type
_entity_poly.pdbx_seq_one_letter_code
_entity_poly.pdbx_strand_id
1 'polypeptide(L)'
;MMDRQRLQTTFSEAEDYPVRNLRYWNESSDSATRTNAKSLAGQIDGYFIDQLGAKYHPGHGFASAITFVAEFLTVGSNTVGGLGKALDSIYKMRGEQGL
;
A
#
# COMPACT_ATOMS: atom_id res chain seq x y z
N MET A 1 2.35 -24.22 3.79
CA MET A 1 3.35 -23.88 4.84
C MET A 1 4.10 -22.66 4.33
N MET A 2 3.88 -21.46 4.87
CA MET A 2 4.63 -20.29 4.40
C MET A 2 6.06 -20.37 4.96
N ASP A 3 7.02 -20.27 4.05
CA ASP A 3 8.44 -20.45 4.33
C ASP A 3 8.95 -19.33 5.24
N ARG A 4 9.52 -19.70 6.40
CA ARG A 4 9.97 -18.74 7.44
C ARG A 4 11.11 -17.84 6.95
N GLN A 5 11.74 -18.16 5.82
CA GLN A 5 12.74 -17.31 5.17
C GLN A 5 12.18 -16.00 4.61
N ARG A 6 10.88 -15.89 4.29
CA ARG A 6 10.28 -14.64 3.78
C ARG A 6 10.20 -13.51 4.82
N LEU A 7 10.42 -13.79 6.11
CA LEU A 7 10.46 -12.79 7.17
C LEU A 7 11.85 -12.17 7.35
N GLN A 8 12.85 -12.59 6.57
CA GLN A 8 14.23 -12.11 6.68
C GLN A 8 14.64 -11.11 5.59
N THR A 9 13.75 -10.79 4.66
CA THR A 9 13.98 -9.75 3.66
C THR A 9 14.24 -8.42 4.37
N THR A 10 15.43 -7.87 4.20
CA THR A 10 15.77 -6.57 4.79
C THR A 10 14.91 -5.48 4.16
N PHE A 11 14.71 -4.35 4.85
CA PHE A 11 13.89 -3.25 4.32
C PHE A 11 14.35 -2.78 2.93
N SER A 12 15.65 -2.89 2.64
CA SER A 12 16.24 -2.59 1.34
C SER A 12 15.79 -3.54 0.22
N GLU A 13 15.56 -4.82 0.52
CA GLU A 13 15.09 -5.81 -0.46
C GLU A 13 13.56 -5.77 -0.63
N ALA A 14 12.85 -5.17 0.32
CA ALA A 14 11.42 -4.91 0.20
C ALA A 14 11.10 -3.84 -0.84
N GLU A 15 12.06 -2.98 -1.21
CA GLU A 15 11.85 -1.92 -2.20
C GLU A 15 11.45 -2.47 -3.58
N ASP A 16 12.04 -3.61 -3.98
CA ASP A 16 11.81 -4.24 -5.27
C ASP A 16 10.80 -5.40 -5.21
N TYR A 17 10.22 -5.69 -4.04
CA TYR A 17 9.30 -6.82 -3.89
C TYR A 17 7.99 -6.58 -4.66
N PRO A 18 7.67 -7.37 -5.71
CA PRO A 18 6.49 -7.12 -6.54
C PRO A 18 5.17 -7.36 -5.80
N VAL A 19 4.18 -6.50 -6.04
CA VAL A 19 2.82 -6.60 -5.49
C VAL A 19 2.15 -7.92 -5.87
N ARG A 20 2.42 -8.46 -7.07
CA ARG A 20 1.91 -9.78 -7.48
C ARG A 20 2.36 -10.94 -6.59
N ASN A 21 3.44 -10.75 -5.82
CA ASN A 21 3.96 -11.77 -4.90
C ASN A 21 3.31 -11.67 -3.50
N LEU A 22 2.38 -10.73 -3.28
CA LEU A 22 1.61 -10.61 -2.05
C LEU A 22 0.49 -11.66 -2.01
N ARG A 23 0.18 -12.14 -0.80
CA ARG A 23 -0.74 -13.27 -0.59
C ARG A 23 -2.14 -13.05 -1.17
N TYR A 24 -2.63 -11.82 -1.21
CA TYR A 24 -3.97 -11.52 -1.69
C TYR A 24 -4.08 -11.56 -3.21
N TRP A 25 -2.95 -11.47 -3.92
CA TRP A 25 -2.92 -11.33 -5.36
C TRP A 25 -3.31 -12.64 -6.04
N ASN A 26 -4.28 -12.56 -6.94
CA ASN A 26 -4.75 -13.70 -7.70
C ASN A 26 -4.70 -13.39 -9.20
N GLU A 27 -3.71 -13.94 -9.91
CA GLU A 27 -3.55 -13.76 -11.35
C GLU A 27 -4.72 -14.37 -12.16
N SER A 28 -5.44 -15.35 -11.61
CA SER A 28 -6.57 -15.98 -12.31
C SER A 28 -7.91 -15.27 -12.05
N SER A 29 -7.96 -14.22 -11.23
CA SER A 29 -9.21 -13.53 -10.88
C SER A 29 -9.01 -12.03 -10.59
N ASP A 30 -9.23 -11.21 -11.62
CA ASP A 30 -9.16 -9.75 -11.52
C ASP A 30 -10.16 -9.16 -10.51
N SER A 31 -11.35 -9.74 -10.40
CA SER A 31 -12.39 -9.23 -9.49
C SER A 31 -12.05 -9.46 -8.03
N ALA A 32 -11.52 -10.65 -7.69
CA ALA A 32 -11.04 -10.95 -6.35
C ALA A 32 -9.84 -10.07 -5.99
N THR A 33 -8.89 -9.90 -6.92
CA THR A 33 -7.73 -9.02 -6.73
C THR A 33 -8.15 -7.58 -6.47
N ARG A 34 -9.12 -7.02 -7.23
CA ARG A 34 -9.65 -5.67 -7.01
C ARG A 34 -10.35 -5.51 -5.66
N THR A 35 -11.21 -6.45 -5.27
CA THR A 35 -11.90 -6.40 -3.97
C THR A 35 -10.91 -6.49 -2.80
N ASN A 36 -9.91 -7.37 -2.91
CA ASN A 36 -8.89 -7.52 -1.89
C ASN A 36 -7.96 -6.30 -1.81
N ALA A 37 -7.56 -5.75 -2.96
CA ALA A 37 -6.76 -4.52 -3.04
C ALA A 37 -7.48 -3.34 -2.37
N LYS A 38 -8.79 -3.18 -2.62
CA LYS A 38 -9.60 -2.15 -1.96
C LYS A 38 -9.74 -2.36 -0.46
N SER A 39 -9.88 -3.62 -0.02
CA SER A 39 -9.94 -3.96 1.40
C SER A 39 -8.60 -3.71 2.12
N LEU A 40 -7.47 -3.97 1.44
CA LEU A 40 -6.15 -3.65 1.95
C LEU A 40 -5.88 -2.14 1.99
N ALA A 41 -6.30 -1.41 0.95
CA ALA A 41 -6.23 0.05 0.92
C ALA A 41 -6.98 0.68 2.11
N GLY A 42 -8.16 0.14 2.45
CA GLY A 42 -8.91 0.56 3.64
C GLY A 42 -8.18 0.34 4.95
N GLN A 43 -7.51 -0.80 5.10
CA GLN A 43 -6.70 -1.08 6.29
C GLN A 43 -5.47 -0.17 6.39
N ILE A 44 -4.85 0.14 5.26
CA ILE A 44 -3.71 1.07 5.21
C ILE A 44 -4.17 2.47 5.60
N ASP A 45 -5.27 2.97 5.03
CA ASP A 45 -5.81 4.29 5.37
C ASP A 45 -6.13 4.42 6.87
N GLY A 46 -6.86 3.45 7.44
CA GLY A 46 -7.14 3.43 8.88
C GLY A 46 -5.88 3.35 9.74
N TYR A 47 -4.83 2.65 9.28
CA TYR A 47 -3.54 2.65 9.97
C TYR A 47 -2.91 4.05 10.00
N PHE A 48 -2.81 4.74 8.86
CA PHE A 48 -2.21 6.07 8.79
C PHE A 48 -3.05 7.14 9.49
N ILE A 49 -4.35 7.22 9.20
CA ILE A 49 -5.21 8.27 9.73
C ILE A 49 -5.57 8.02 11.18
N ASP A 50 -6.11 6.85 11.51
CA ASP A 50 -6.67 6.60 12.85
C ASP A 50 -5.60 6.20 13.87
N GLN A 51 -4.61 5.39 13.47
CA GLN A 51 -3.59 4.90 14.41
C GLN A 51 -2.37 5.80 14.49
N LEU A 52 -1.89 6.32 13.36
CA LEU A 52 -0.70 7.18 13.32
C LEU A 52 -1.02 8.68 13.39
N GLY A 53 -2.29 9.08 13.28
CA GLY A 53 -2.70 10.48 13.32
C GLY A 53 -2.15 11.29 12.13
N ALA A 54 -1.90 10.63 10.99
CA ALA A 54 -1.52 11.29 9.76
C ALA A 54 -2.66 12.17 9.23
N LYS A 55 -2.33 13.08 8.34
CA LYS A 55 -3.30 13.89 7.60
C LYS A 55 -3.17 13.61 6.12
N TYR A 56 -4.23 13.77 5.35
CA TYR A 56 -4.11 13.75 3.91
C TYR A 56 -3.29 14.96 3.41
N HIS A 57 -2.48 14.75 2.38
CA HIS A 57 -1.91 15.84 1.59
C HIS A 57 -3.02 16.64 0.88
N PRO A 58 -2.80 17.93 0.58
CA PRO A 58 -3.76 18.73 -0.18
C PRO A 58 -4.16 18.06 -1.49
N GLY A 59 -5.46 17.98 -1.78
CA GLY A 59 -6.00 17.29 -2.95
C GLY A 59 -6.35 15.81 -2.71
N HIS A 60 -5.95 15.25 -1.56
CA HIS A 60 -6.35 13.91 -1.13
C HIS A 60 -7.41 13.95 -0.03
N GLY A 61 -8.20 12.87 0.02
CA GLY A 61 -9.14 12.55 1.08
C GLY A 61 -9.45 11.06 1.04
N PHE A 62 -10.24 10.56 1.98
CA PHE A 62 -10.52 9.12 2.11
C PHE A 62 -10.83 8.43 0.77
N ALA A 63 -11.83 8.92 0.02
CA ALA A 63 -12.23 8.27 -1.22
C ALA A 63 -11.11 8.23 -2.29
N SER A 64 -10.34 9.31 -2.43
CA SER A 64 -9.24 9.36 -3.41
C SER A 64 -8.03 8.55 -2.95
N ALA A 65 -7.73 8.52 -1.65
CA ALA A 65 -6.68 7.70 -1.06
C ALA A 65 -6.95 6.20 -1.26
N ILE A 66 -8.16 5.74 -0.92
CA ILE A 66 -8.57 4.35 -1.12
C ILE A 66 -8.51 3.94 -2.58
N THR A 67 -8.99 4.81 -3.48
CA THR A 67 -9.00 4.52 -4.92
C THR A 67 -7.58 4.42 -5.46
N PHE A 68 -6.73 5.41 -5.16
CA PHE A 68 -5.35 5.43 -5.63
C PHE A 68 -4.54 4.23 -5.14
N VAL A 69 -4.62 3.92 -3.84
CA VAL A 69 -3.89 2.78 -3.26
C VAL A 69 -4.42 1.47 -3.82
N ALA A 70 -5.74 1.31 -3.98
CA ALA A 70 -6.32 0.12 -4.57
C ALA A 70 -5.87 -0.08 -6.02
N GLU A 71 -5.86 0.98 -6.84
CA GLU A 71 -5.38 0.93 -8.22
C GLU A 71 -3.90 0.55 -8.27
N PHE A 72 -3.07 1.15 -7.43
CA PHE A 72 -1.66 0.78 -7.29
C PHE A 72 -1.48 -0.70 -6.95
N LEU A 73 -2.29 -1.21 -6.02
CA LEU A 73 -2.33 -2.60 -5.58
C LEU A 73 -2.99 -3.56 -6.59
N THR A 74 -3.40 -3.08 -7.77
CA THR A 74 -3.93 -3.91 -8.87
C THR A 74 -3.00 -3.97 -10.08
N VAL A 75 -1.81 -3.36 -9.99
CA VAL A 75 -0.75 -3.48 -11.00
C VAL A 75 0.37 -4.36 -10.45
N GLY A 76 0.51 -5.58 -10.97
CA GLY A 76 1.32 -6.62 -10.33
C GLY A 76 2.83 -6.36 -10.39
N SER A 77 3.25 -5.55 -11.36
CA SER A 77 4.63 -5.09 -11.53
C SER A 77 5.01 -3.94 -10.60
N ASN A 78 4.04 -3.31 -9.92
CA ASN A 78 4.37 -2.36 -8.87
C ASN A 78 5.10 -3.08 -7.74
N THR A 79 5.88 -2.33 -6.96
CA THR A 79 6.66 -2.89 -5.85
C THR A 79 6.16 -2.35 -4.52
N VAL A 80 6.50 -3.05 -3.44
CA VAL A 80 6.24 -2.59 -2.07
C VAL A 80 6.98 -1.28 -1.77
N GLY A 81 8.20 -1.08 -2.28
CA GLY A 81 8.87 0.22 -2.21
C GLY A 81 8.13 1.32 -2.95
N GLY A 82 7.60 1.01 -4.13
CA GLY A 82 6.73 1.92 -4.88
C GLY A 82 5.45 2.28 -4.11
N LEU A 83 4.87 1.31 -3.40
CA LEU A 83 3.72 1.55 -2.52
C LEU A 83 4.09 2.53 -1.41
N GLY A 84 5.27 2.39 -0.79
CA GLY A 84 5.76 3.35 0.21
C GLY A 84 5.77 4.79 -0.30
N LYS A 85 6.32 5.02 -1.50
CA LYS A 85 6.33 6.35 -2.14
C LYS A 85 4.93 6.85 -2.49
N ALA A 86 4.05 5.95 -2.95
CA ALA A 86 2.65 6.26 -3.20
C ALA A 86 1.93 6.73 -1.92
N LEU A 87 2.17 6.05 -0.80
CA LEU A 87 1.60 6.42 0.50
C LEU A 87 2.15 7.75 1.01
N ASP A 88 3.44 8.01 0.84
CA ASP A 88 4.09 9.30 1.16
C ASP A 88 3.43 10.47 0.41
N SER A 89 3.01 10.27 -0.85
CA SER A 89 2.29 11.30 -1.60
C SER A 89 0.86 11.57 -1.10
N ILE A 90 0.27 10.64 -0.33
CA ILE A 90 -1.11 10.72 0.17
C ILE A 90 -1.16 11.18 1.62
N TYR A 91 -0.30 10.62 2.48
CA TYR A 91 -0.37 10.79 3.93
C TYR A 91 0.82 11.59 4.42
N LYS A 92 0.51 12.73 5.02
CA LYS A 92 1.45 13.60 5.71
C LYS A 92 1.58 13.18 7.18
N MET A 93 2.77 12.75 7.58
CA MET A 93 3.07 12.35 8.94
C MET A 93 3.40 13.54 9.85
N ARG A 94 3.19 13.35 11.15
CA ARG A 94 3.47 14.39 12.15
C ARG A 94 4.99 14.63 12.23
N GLY A 95 5.43 15.84 11.88
CA GLY A 95 6.84 16.23 11.90
C GLY A 95 7.44 16.48 10.51
N GLU A 96 6.71 16.12 9.44
CA GLU A 96 7.05 16.52 8.08
C GLU A 96 6.79 18.02 7.90
N GLN A 97 7.85 18.82 8.04
CA GLN A 97 7.86 20.18 7.56
C GLN A 97 7.89 20.14 6.04
N GLY A 98 7.02 20.94 5.39
CA GLY A 98 6.82 20.88 3.94
C GLY A 98 8.15 20.94 3.20
N LEU A 99 8.36 19.94 2.33
CA LEU A 99 9.39 19.96 1.29
C LEU A 99 9.18 21.16 0.37
#